data_AF-A0A7X2Z4I7-F1
#
_entry.id   AF-A0A7X2Z4I7-F1
#
_cell.length_a   1.000
_cell.length_b   1.000
_cell.length_c   1.000
_cell.angle_alpha   90.00
_cell.angle_beta   90.00
_cell.angle_gamma   90.00
#
_symmetry.space_group_name_H-M   'P 1'
#
loop_
_entity.id
_entity.type
_entity.pdbx_description
1 polymer ?
#
loop_
_entity_poly.entity_id
_entity_poly.type
_entity_poly.pdbx_seq_one_letter_code
_entity_poly.pdbx_strand_id
1 'polypeptide(L)'
;MLVRILKSPDDAIHFDEINLDGFDWKNHNLIVTKGWKLKKVSYSTFQPTSRVKEKLVKIVLHEQSDDNLLCYYQIKKIDIFLDEHYANGGITFE
;
A
#
# COMPACT_ATOMS: atom_id res chain seq x y z
N MET A 1 -11.67 -0.03 5.86
CA MET A 1 -10.26 0.15 5.44
C MET A 1 -10.00 -0.78 4.25
N LEU A 2 -9.67 -0.25 3.06
CA LEU A 2 -9.54 -1.07 1.85
C LEU A 2 -8.09 -1.45 1.51
N VAL A 3 -7.13 -0.55 1.78
CA VAL A 3 -5.71 -0.70 1.42
C VAL A 3 -4.81 -0.11 2.50
N ARG A 4 -3.68 -0.77 2.77
CA ARG A 4 -2.53 -0.26 3.52
C ARG A 4 -1.22 -0.55 2.79
N ILE A 5 -0.23 0.30 3.01
CA ILE A 5 1.14 0.10 2.54
C ILE A 5 2.05 0.12 3.76
N LEU A 6 2.73 -0.99 4.01
CA LEU A 6 3.64 -1.20 5.13
C LEU A 6 5.08 -1.02 4.63
N LYS A 7 5.89 -0.28 5.39
CA LYS A 7 7.26 0.10 5.01
C LYS A 7 8.32 -0.61 5.87
N SER A 8 7.90 -1.18 6.99
CA SER A 8 8.74 -1.82 7.98
C SER A 8 8.03 -3.01 8.66
N PRO A 9 8.79 -3.91 9.32
CA PRO A 9 8.22 -4.97 10.14
C PRO A 9 7.30 -4.45 11.25
N ASP A 10 7.65 -3.31 11.86
CA ASP A 10 6.87 -2.70 12.95
C ASP A 10 5.47 -2.31 12.48
N ASP A 11 5.35 -1.77 11.25
CA ASP A 11 4.06 -1.47 10.63
C ASP A 11 3.18 -2.73 10.47
N ALA A 12 3.81 -3.88 10.20
CA ALA A 12 3.11 -5.15 10.03
C ALA A 12 2.60 -5.72 11.34
N ILE A 13 3.42 -5.67 12.41
CA ILE A 13 3.04 -6.12 13.76
C ILE A 13 1.76 -5.43 14.24
N HIS A 14 1.57 -4.15 13.89
CA HIS A 14 0.39 -3.37 14.27
C HIS A 14 -0.85 -3.59 13.41
N PHE A 15 -0.72 -4.18 12.22
CA PHE A 15 -1.80 -4.25 11.23
C PHE A 15 -2.67 -5.51 11.40
N ASP A 16 -2.03 -6.64 11.64
CA ASP A 16 -2.55 -7.96 12.01
C ASP A 16 -1.28 -8.81 12.19
N GLU A 17 -1.24 -9.81 13.07
CA GLU A 17 -0.07 -10.67 13.32
C GLU A 17 0.30 -11.57 12.12
N ILE A 18 0.49 -10.97 10.95
CA ILE A 18 0.82 -11.63 9.70
C ILE A 18 2.27 -12.09 9.83
N ASN A 19 2.48 -13.40 9.84
CA ASN A 19 3.81 -13.95 9.73
C ASN A 19 4.35 -13.68 8.32
N LEU A 20 5.30 -12.76 8.23
CA LEU A 20 6.03 -12.37 7.01
C LEU A 20 7.51 -12.74 7.12
N ASP A 21 7.81 -13.86 7.79
CA ASP A 21 9.17 -14.39 7.93
C ASP A 21 9.85 -14.49 6.55
N GLY A 22 11.03 -13.90 6.46
CA GLY A 22 11.80 -13.86 5.21
C GLY A 22 11.39 -12.79 4.21
N PHE A 23 10.43 -11.91 4.52
CA PHE A 23 10.11 -10.77 3.66
C PHE A 23 11.28 -9.77 3.59
N ASP A 24 11.63 -9.36 2.36
CA ASP A 24 12.73 -8.41 2.11
C ASP A 24 12.28 -6.96 2.31
N TRP A 25 12.19 -6.55 3.58
CA TRP A 25 11.89 -5.17 4.00
C TRP A 25 12.95 -4.15 3.57
N LYS A 26 14.15 -4.60 3.18
CA LYS A 26 15.21 -3.71 2.72
C LYS A 26 14.91 -3.17 1.33
N ASN A 27 14.41 -4.03 0.44
CA ASN A 27 14.18 -3.66 -0.96
C ASN A 27 12.70 -3.59 -1.36
N HIS A 28 11.77 -3.94 -0.47
CA HIS A 28 10.34 -3.93 -0.78
C HIS A 28 9.46 -3.30 0.29
N ASN A 29 8.35 -2.72 -0.16
CA ASN A 29 7.19 -2.38 0.69
C ASN A 29 6.11 -3.45 0.48
N LEU A 30 5.24 -3.63 1.46
CA LEU A 30 4.10 -4.55 1.37
C LEU A 30 2.79 -3.78 1.23
N ILE A 31 1.98 -4.10 0.22
CA ILE A 31 0.60 -3.61 0.12
C ILE A 31 -0.34 -4.70 0.65
N VAL A 32 -1.23 -4.32 1.56
CA VAL A 32 -2.27 -5.20 2.10
C VAL A 32 -3.64 -4.67 1.72
N THR A 33 -4.49 -5.54 1.17
CA THR A 33 -5.88 -5.21 0.80
C THR A 33 -6.83 -6.29 1.31
N LYS A 34 -7.98 -5.88 1.87
CA LYS A 34 -9.01 -6.80 2.36
C LYS A 34 -10.15 -6.88 1.36
N GLY A 35 -10.37 -8.05 0.79
CA GLY A 35 -11.43 -8.38 -0.15
C GLY A 35 -11.31 -7.83 -1.56
N TRP A 36 -10.24 -7.09 -1.85
CA TRP A 36 -9.98 -6.50 -3.17
C TRP A 36 -8.65 -6.99 -3.74
N LYS A 37 -8.62 -7.24 -5.05
CA LYS A 37 -7.38 -7.57 -5.76
C LYS A 37 -6.73 -6.31 -6.32
N LEU A 38 -5.41 -6.27 -6.30
CA LEU A 38 -4.65 -5.19 -6.93
C LEU A 38 -4.74 -5.29 -8.46
N LYS A 39 -5.29 -4.26 -9.12
CA LYS A 39 -5.33 -4.15 -10.59
C LYS A 39 -4.08 -3.48 -11.13
N LYS A 40 -3.71 -2.35 -10.54
CA LYS A 40 -2.61 -1.49 -11.03
C LYS A 40 -2.03 -0.67 -9.89
N VAL A 41 -0.71 -0.55 -9.89
CA VAL A 41 0.02 0.44 -9.08
C VAL A 41 0.69 1.40 -10.04
N SER A 42 0.54 2.69 -9.78
CA SER A 42 1.25 3.74 -10.51
C SER A 42 1.85 4.72 -9.52
N TYR A 43 2.94 5.35 -9.95
CA TYR A 43 3.70 6.27 -9.14
C TYR A 43 3.75 7.63 -9.83
N SER A 44 3.47 8.70 -9.09
CA SER A 44 3.75 10.06 -9.52
C SER A 44 4.81 10.66 -8.62
N THR A 45 5.74 11.41 -9.21
CA THR A 45 6.75 12.14 -8.44
C THR A 45 6.06 13.27 -7.70
N PHE A 46 6.27 13.33 -6.38
CA PHE A 46 5.79 14.40 -5.53
C PHE A 46 7.00 15.04 -4.85
N GLN A 47 7.12 16.36 -4.99
CA GLN A 47 8.19 17.11 -4.36
C GLN A 47 7.55 18.09 -3.39
N PRO A 48 7.27 17.67 -2.14
CA PRO A 48 6.74 18.57 -1.14
C PRO A 48 7.74 19.69 -0.81
N THR A 49 9.04 19.41 -0.98
CA THR A 49 10.13 20.37 -0.84
C THR A 49 11.25 20.07 -1.84
N SER A 50 12.15 21.03 -2.08
CA SER A 50 13.26 20.92 -3.03
C SER A 50 14.34 19.87 -2.68
N ARG A 51 14.26 19.24 -1.50
CA ARG A 51 15.28 18.31 -0.99
C ARG A 51 14.80 16.87 -0.82
N VAL A 52 13.49 16.64 -0.82
CA VAL A 52 12.92 15.29 -0.61
C VAL A 52 12.12 14.90 -1.86
N LYS A 53 12.57 13.82 -2.52
CA LYS A 53 11.84 13.22 -3.64
C LYS A 53 10.95 12.12 -3.09
N GLU A 54 9.70 12.46 -2.82
CA GLU A 54 8.69 11.47 -2.44
C GLU A 54 7.95 11.00 -3.70
N LYS A 55 7.29 9.85 -3.60
CA LYS A 55 6.35 9.41 -4.63
C LYS A 55 4.96 9.25 -4.03
N LEU A 56 3.98 9.80 -4.72
CA LEU A 56 2.59 9.45 -4.48
C LEU A 56 2.33 8.11 -5.18
N VAL A 57 1.65 7.21 -4.46
CA VAL A 57 1.24 5.92 -4.99
C VAL A 57 -0.26 5.98 -5.26
N LYS A 58 -0.62 5.73 -6.52
CA LYS A 58 -2.01 5.48 -6.90
C LYS A 58 -2.22 3.98 -7.05
N ILE A 59 -3.16 3.46 -6.28
CA ILE A 59 -3.55 2.05 -6.26
C ILE A 59 -4.93 1.93 -6.90
N VAL A 60 -5.04 1.10 -7.93
CA VAL A 60 -6.32 0.73 -8.54
C VAL A 60 -6.62 -0.71 -8.16
N LEU A 61 -7.80 -0.93 -7.60
CA LEU A 61 -8.29 -2.25 -7.22
C LEU A 61 -9.21 -2.80 -8.32
N HIS A 62 -9.25 -4.13 -8.45
CA HIS A 62 -10.19 -4.87 -9.30
C HIS A 62 -11.24 -5.57 -8.43
N GLU A 63 -12.29 -6.08 -9.06
CA GLU A 63 -13.42 -6.82 -8.46
C GLU A 63 -13.11 -7.51 -7.12
N GLN A 64 -14.05 -7.30 -6.21
CA GLN A 64 -14.06 -7.87 -4.87
C GLN A 64 -14.15 -9.39 -4.98
N SER A 65 -13.15 -10.11 -4.47
CA SER A 65 -13.10 -11.57 -4.59
C SER A 65 -13.77 -12.31 -3.43
N ASP A 66 -13.76 -11.72 -2.22
CA ASP A 66 -14.42 -12.19 -0.98
C ASP A 66 -14.03 -11.22 0.16
N ASP A 67 -14.97 -10.68 0.94
CA ASP A 67 -14.68 -9.75 2.05
C ASP A 67 -13.74 -10.31 3.13
N ASN A 68 -13.59 -11.63 3.22
CA ASN A 68 -12.73 -12.28 4.21
C ASN A 68 -11.31 -12.57 3.69
N LEU A 69 -11.03 -12.36 2.41
CA LEU A 69 -9.70 -12.64 1.85
C LEU A 69 -8.74 -11.46 2.08
N LEU A 70 -7.63 -11.71 2.75
CA LEU A 70 -6.49 -10.79 2.81
C LEU A 70 -5.53 -11.05 1.65
N CYS A 71 -5.21 -10.01 0.89
CA CYS A 71 -4.27 -10.05 -0.21
C CYS A 71 -3.02 -9.25 0.14
N TYR A 72 -1.86 -9.81 -0.19
CA TYR A 72 -0.54 -9.23 0.08
C TYR A 72 0.25 -9.07 -1.23
N TYR A 73 0.85 -7.90 -1.44
CA TYR A 73 1.62 -7.62 -2.64
C TYR A 73 2.96 -6.99 -2.29
N GLN A 74 4.03 -7.59 -2.81
CA GLN A 74 5.38 -7.06 -2.71
C GLN A 74 5.62 -6.04 -3.83
N ILE A 75 5.98 -4.81 -3.47
CA ILE A 75 6.37 -3.77 -4.42
C ILE A 75 7.76 -3.25 -4.11
N LYS A 76 8.51 -2.81 -5.13
CA LYS A 76 9.84 -2.22 -4.95
C LYS A 76 9.79 -1.07 -3.94
N LYS A 77 10.73 -1.07 -2.99
CA LYS A 77 10.81 -0.05 -1.95
C LYS A 77 11.07 1.31 -2.57
N ILE A 78 10.19 2.22 -2.21
CA ILE A 78 10.23 3.64 -2.56
C ILE A 78 9.69 4.41 -1.36
N ASP A 79 10.12 5.66 -1.21
CA ASP A 79 9.58 6.57 -0.21
C ASP A 79 8.20 7.05 -0.67
N ILE A 80 7.17 6.47 -0.05
CA ILE A 80 5.76 6.67 -0.42
C ILE A 80 5.13 7.68 0.52
N PHE A 81 4.49 8.69 -0.04
CA PHE A 81 3.50 9.48 0.67
C PHE A 81 2.12 8.90 0.36
N LEU A 82 1.38 8.53 1.40
CA LEU A 82 -0.03 8.15 1.29
C LEU A 82 -0.82 9.41 1.66
N ASP A 83 -1.53 10.00 0.71
CA ASP A 83 -2.42 11.10 1.03
C ASP A 83 -3.58 10.57 1.90
N GLU A 84 -3.65 11.07 3.13
CA GLU A 84 -4.56 10.59 4.18
C GLU A 84 -6.04 10.72 3.79
N HIS A 85 -6.39 11.62 2.87
CA HIS A 85 -7.74 11.69 2.29
C HIS A 85 -8.13 10.39 1.56
N TYR A 86 -7.14 9.68 1.00
CA TYR A 86 -7.35 8.39 0.31
C TYR A 86 -7.12 7.20 1.25
N ALA A 87 -6.43 7.39 2.38
CA ALA A 87 -6.16 6.35 3.38
C ALA A 87 -7.43 5.85 4.10
N ASN A 88 -8.47 6.70 4.18
CA ASN A 88 -9.71 6.41 4.91
C ASN A 88 -10.93 6.11 4.03
N GLY A 89 -10.74 5.77 2.74
CA GLY A 89 -11.81 5.17 1.93
C GLY A 89 -12.55 6.12 0.98
N GLY A 90 -11.87 7.07 0.37
CA GLY A 90 -12.40 7.83 -0.77
C GLY A 90 -11.97 7.24 -2.12
N ILE A 91 -12.44 6.03 -2.49
CA ILE A 91 -12.47 5.66 -3.91
C ILE A 91 -13.78 6.21 -4.45
N THR A 92 -13.75 7.44 -4.97
CA THR A 92 -14.82 7.89 -5.87
C THR A 92 -14.54 7.31 -7.26
N PHE A 93 -15.46 6.48 -7.72
CA PHE A 93 -15.52 6.07 -9.11
C PHE A 93 -16.19 7.21 -9.89
N GLU A 94 -15.54 7.68 -10.96
CA GLU A 94 -16.27 8.27 -12.10
C GLU A 94 -16.85 7.13 -12.95
#